data_AF-A0A4Q7NRB9-F1
#
_entry.id   AF-A0A4Q7NRB9-F1
#
_cell.length_a   1.000
_cell.length_b   1.000
_cell.length_c   1.000
_cell.angle_alpha   90.00
_cell.angle_beta   90.00
_cell.angle_gamma   90.00
#
_symmetry.space_group_name_H-M   'P 1'
#
loop_
_entity.id
_entity.type
_entity.pdbx_description
1 polymer ?
#
loop_
_entity_poly.entity_id
_entity_poly.type
_entity_poly.pdbx_seq_one_letter_code
_entity_poly.pdbx_strand_id
1 'polypeptide(L)'
;MRELTVPQDILAAVHGEPMLAWAAQGGLRGARVWVHGDAVAAAAPQISRRDRIVARGSLEHVAHLVCEVLRERGPSYRLFGPVEQVEAVAALLDMPVLGRFSWFDTRTPPPPQPGEDAVVPVGDEEVSALLAEAAPGSWAAPGVPGVQRWLGIRDAGVAVSVACEAWSAPTVGFVAGVGTAVDHRGRGLARAVCAVLVRELVEQRG
;
A
#
# COMPACT_ATOMS: atom_id res chain seq x y z
N MET A 1 -2.51 -2.13 -26.56
CA MET A 1 -2.66 -2.61 -25.17
C MET A 1 -3.51 -3.90 -25.14
N ARG A 2 -3.20 -4.87 -24.28
CA ARG A 2 -4.01 -6.09 -24.04
C ARG A 2 -4.29 -6.23 -22.54
N GLU A 3 -5.53 -6.48 -22.16
CA GLU A 3 -5.88 -6.77 -20.76
C GLU A 3 -5.58 -8.23 -20.39
N LEU A 4 -5.11 -8.45 -19.16
CA LEU A 4 -5.00 -9.75 -18.54
C LEU A 4 -6.20 -9.97 -17.61
N THR A 5 -7.02 -10.97 -17.92
CA THR A 5 -8.22 -11.32 -17.13
C THR A 5 -8.09 -12.67 -16.43
N VAL A 6 -7.11 -13.48 -16.82
CA VAL A 6 -6.83 -14.78 -16.21
C VAL A 6 -5.96 -14.55 -14.96
N PRO A 7 -6.37 -15.02 -13.76
CA PRO A 7 -5.62 -14.77 -12.52
C PRO A 7 -4.15 -15.22 -12.55
N GLN A 8 -3.86 -16.33 -13.24
CA GLN A 8 -2.50 -16.85 -13.38
C GLN A 8 -1.62 -15.93 -14.24
N ASP A 9 -2.17 -15.39 -15.32
CA ASP A 9 -1.46 -14.44 -16.19
C ASP A 9 -1.19 -13.13 -15.44
N ILE A 10 -2.17 -12.64 -14.66
CA ILE A 10 -2.01 -11.46 -13.81
C ILE A 10 -0.86 -11.70 -12.82
N LEU A 11 -0.87 -12.84 -12.10
CA LEU A 11 0.15 -13.17 -11.12
C LEU A 11 1.54 -13.26 -11.76
N ALA A 12 1.66 -13.89 -12.92
CA ALA A 12 2.92 -13.99 -13.66
C ALA A 12 3.43 -12.61 -14.09
N ALA A 13 2.55 -11.72 -14.56
CA ALA A 13 2.92 -10.39 -15.03
C ALA A 13 3.42 -9.44 -13.93
N VAL A 14 3.00 -9.65 -12.69
CA VAL A 14 3.36 -8.80 -11.53
C VAL A 14 4.37 -9.48 -10.59
N HIS A 15 4.84 -10.68 -10.93
CA HIS A 15 5.76 -11.43 -10.09
C HIS A 15 7.07 -10.67 -9.86
N GLY A 16 7.52 -10.63 -8.60
CA GLY A 16 8.75 -9.94 -8.19
C GLY A 16 8.61 -8.42 -8.07
N GLU A 17 7.40 -7.87 -8.23
CA GLU A 17 7.15 -6.43 -8.26
C GLU A 17 6.09 -6.06 -7.20
N PRO A 18 6.46 -5.93 -5.91
CA PRO A 18 5.51 -5.76 -4.82
C PRO A 18 4.52 -4.60 -5.01
N MET A 19 4.98 -3.46 -5.53
CA MET A 19 4.12 -2.30 -5.76
C MET A 19 3.10 -2.55 -6.89
N LEU A 20 3.52 -3.23 -7.96
CA LEU A 20 2.65 -3.58 -9.07
C LEU A 20 1.65 -4.67 -8.67
N ALA A 21 2.11 -5.68 -7.92
CA ALA A 21 1.25 -6.73 -7.37
C ALA A 21 0.21 -6.16 -6.38
N TRP A 22 0.62 -5.20 -5.55
CA TRP A 22 -0.28 -4.45 -4.67
C TRP A 22 -1.34 -3.71 -5.46
N ALA A 23 -1.00 -2.95 -6.51
CA ALA A 23 -1.98 -2.25 -7.33
C ALA A 23 -2.85 -3.20 -8.17
N ALA A 24 -2.35 -4.37 -8.54
CA ALA A 24 -3.12 -5.36 -9.29
C ALA A 24 -4.24 -5.99 -8.46
N GLN A 25 -4.10 -6.07 -7.12
CA GLN A 25 -5.08 -6.69 -6.22
C GLN A 25 -5.55 -8.08 -6.67
N GLY A 26 -4.76 -8.80 -7.48
CA GLY A 26 -5.13 -10.07 -8.12
C GLY A 26 -6.32 -9.99 -9.10
N GLY A 27 -6.61 -8.82 -9.67
CA GLY A 27 -7.80 -8.59 -10.51
C GLY A 27 -9.10 -8.46 -9.70
N LEU A 28 -9.01 -8.32 -8.38
CA LEU A 28 -10.14 -8.17 -7.48
C LEU A 28 -10.44 -6.69 -7.22
N ARG A 29 -11.60 -6.42 -6.59
CA ARG A 29 -11.96 -5.07 -6.11
C ARG A 29 -11.95 -3.99 -7.20
N GLY A 30 -12.27 -4.39 -8.44
CA GLY A 30 -12.28 -3.50 -9.60
C GLY A 30 -10.90 -3.15 -10.15
N ALA A 31 -9.84 -3.80 -9.66
CA ALA A 31 -8.51 -3.68 -10.22
C ALA A 31 -8.39 -4.41 -11.56
N ARG A 32 -7.62 -3.84 -12.49
CA ARG A 32 -7.42 -4.39 -13.84
C ARG A 32 -5.95 -4.27 -14.23
N VAL A 33 -5.49 -5.19 -15.07
CA VAL A 33 -4.08 -5.28 -15.46
C VAL A 33 -3.97 -5.36 -16.98
N TRP A 34 -3.06 -4.59 -17.54
CA TRP A 34 -2.80 -4.56 -18.98
C TRP A 34 -1.32 -4.70 -19.28
N VAL A 35 -1.04 -5.19 -20.48
CA VAL A 35 0.30 -5.30 -21.04
C VAL A 35 0.39 -4.61 -22.40
N HIS A 36 1.55 -4.04 -22.70
CA HIS A 36 1.87 -3.48 -24.02
C HIS A 36 3.38 -3.42 -24.19
N GLY A 37 3.91 -4.02 -25.26
CA GLY A 37 5.36 -4.13 -25.43
C GLY A 37 6.00 -4.85 -24.24
N ASP A 38 6.97 -4.21 -23.61
CA ASP A 38 7.63 -4.68 -22.38
C ASP A 38 6.96 -4.18 -21.09
N ALA A 39 5.91 -3.36 -21.20
CA ALA A 39 5.28 -2.74 -20.05
C ALA A 39 4.08 -3.52 -19.52
N VAL A 40 3.90 -3.43 -18.20
CA VAL A 40 2.73 -3.92 -17.46
C VAL A 40 2.19 -2.77 -16.63
N ALA A 41 0.89 -2.55 -16.67
CA ALA A 41 0.20 -1.56 -15.84
C ALA A 41 -0.96 -2.21 -15.09
N ALA A 42 -1.05 -1.92 -13.79
CA ALA A 42 -2.19 -2.28 -12.95
C ALA A 42 -2.90 -1.01 -12.51
N ALA A 43 -4.23 -0.97 -12.60
CA ALA A 43 -5.04 0.13 -12.12
C ALA A 43 -6.07 -0.36 -11.10
N ALA A 44 -6.08 0.22 -9.90
CA ALA A 44 -7.04 -0.10 -8.85
C ALA A 44 -7.77 1.16 -8.37
N PRO A 45 -9.11 1.12 -8.25
CA PRO A 45 -9.87 2.21 -7.66
C PRO A 45 -9.70 2.22 -6.14
N GLN A 46 -9.69 3.42 -5.56
CA GLN A 46 -9.76 3.66 -4.10
C GLN A 46 -8.71 2.93 -3.23
N ILE A 47 -7.62 2.44 -3.81
CA ILE A 47 -6.54 1.78 -3.08
C ILE A 47 -5.69 2.84 -2.35
N SER A 48 -5.60 2.73 -1.02
CA SER A 48 -5.11 3.83 -0.19
C SER A 48 -5.82 5.14 -0.57
N ARG A 49 -7.17 5.12 -0.52
CA ARG A 49 -8.09 6.25 -0.76
C ARG A 49 -7.99 6.96 -2.12
N ARG A 50 -7.32 6.37 -3.13
CA ARG A 50 -7.12 6.99 -4.45
C ARG A 50 -7.23 5.96 -5.56
N ASP A 51 -7.57 6.46 -6.74
CA ASP A 51 -7.49 5.66 -7.96
C ASP A 51 -6.04 5.69 -8.44
N ARG A 52 -5.37 4.53 -8.48
CA ARG A 52 -3.94 4.43 -8.76
C ARG A 52 -3.68 3.62 -10.00
N ILE A 53 -2.67 4.03 -10.75
CA ILE A 53 -2.01 3.27 -11.80
C ILE A 53 -0.60 3.00 -11.32
N VAL A 54 -0.18 1.74 -11.30
CA VAL A 54 1.23 1.37 -11.13
C VAL A 54 1.66 0.69 -12.41
N ALA A 55 2.78 1.10 -12.96
CA ALA A 55 3.28 0.57 -14.21
C ALA A 55 4.80 0.37 -14.15
N ARG A 56 5.29 -0.59 -14.92
CA ARG A 56 6.71 -0.88 -15.11
C ARG A 56 6.98 -1.17 -16.58
N GLY A 57 8.24 -1.07 -17.00
CA GLY A 57 8.69 -1.27 -18.38
C GLY A 57 9.37 -0.02 -18.93
N SER A 58 9.70 -0.03 -20.22
CA SER A 58 10.28 1.12 -20.89
C SER A 58 9.37 2.36 -20.84
N LEU A 59 9.98 3.54 -20.84
CA LEU A 59 9.28 4.83 -20.74
C LEU A 59 8.15 4.96 -21.77
N GLU A 60 8.42 4.62 -23.03
CA GLU A 60 7.46 4.74 -24.13
C GLU A 60 6.25 3.82 -23.94
N HIS A 61 6.48 2.54 -23.64
CA HIS A 61 5.38 1.60 -23.43
C HIS A 61 4.57 1.89 -22.16
N VAL A 62 5.22 2.38 -21.09
CA VAL A 62 4.52 2.83 -19.88
C VAL A 62 3.67 4.06 -20.17
N ALA A 63 4.21 5.06 -20.87
CA ALA A 63 3.45 6.25 -21.23
C ALA A 63 2.23 5.90 -22.10
N HIS A 64 2.38 4.98 -23.06
CA HIS A 64 1.27 4.45 -23.84
C HIS A 64 0.21 3.79 -22.95
N LEU A 65 0.61 2.91 -22.01
CA LEU A 65 -0.34 2.27 -21.10
C LEU A 65 -1.05 3.29 -20.20
N VAL A 66 -0.35 4.29 -19.67
CA VAL A 66 -0.95 5.33 -18.82
C VAL A 66 -2.03 6.10 -19.59
N CYS A 67 -1.75 6.53 -20.83
CA CYS A 67 -2.73 7.20 -21.68
C CYS A 67 -3.96 6.32 -21.93
N GLU A 68 -3.76 5.07 -22.30
CA GLU A 68 -4.86 4.13 -22.61
C GLU A 68 -5.71 3.83 -21.37
N VAL A 69 -5.07 3.63 -20.21
CA VAL A 69 -5.77 3.41 -18.94
C VAL A 69 -6.56 4.65 -18.53
N LEU A 70 -6.01 5.86 -18.67
CA LEU A 70 -6.74 7.10 -18.37
C LEU A 70 -7.95 7.30 -19.30
N ARG A 71 -7.82 6.93 -20.58
CA ARG A 71 -8.91 6.97 -21.56
C ARG A 71 -10.03 5.97 -21.20
N GLU A 72 -9.66 4.78 -20.71
CA GLU A 72 -10.62 3.73 -20.39
C GLU A 72 -11.26 3.88 -18.99
N ARG A 73 -10.48 4.36 -18.01
CA ARG A 73 -10.88 4.39 -16.59
C ARG A 73 -11.26 5.77 -16.08
N GLY A 74 -10.86 6.81 -16.80
CA GLY A 74 -11.16 8.20 -16.50
C GLY A 74 -10.04 8.94 -15.79
N PRO A 75 -10.17 10.28 -15.71
CA PRO A 75 -9.10 11.18 -15.31
C PRO A 75 -8.91 11.29 -13.79
N SER A 76 -9.49 10.41 -12.98
CA SER A 76 -9.24 10.35 -11.52
C SER A 76 -8.00 9.53 -11.17
N TYR A 77 -7.61 8.61 -12.05
CA TYR A 77 -6.48 7.71 -11.87
C TYR A 77 -5.14 8.46 -11.95
N ARG A 78 -4.20 8.11 -11.07
CA ARG A 78 -2.88 8.77 -11.00
C ARG A 78 -1.77 7.73 -11.07
N LEU A 79 -0.74 8.01 -11.86
CA LEU A 79 0.47 7.20 -11.89
C LEU A 79 1.17 7.26 -10.53
N PHE A 80 1.58 6.10 -10.06
CA PHE A 80 2.24 5.85 -8.79
C PHE A 80 3.38 4.87 -9.04
N GLY A 81 4.57 5.16 -8.53
CA GLY A 81 5.75 4.37 -8.85
C GLY A 81 7.05 5.02 -8.37
N PRO A 82 8.20 4.45 -8.77
CA PRO A 82 9.51 5.05 -8.57
C PRO A 82 9.58 6.48 -9.12
N VAL A 83 10.25 7.36 -8.39
CA VAL A 83 10.27 8.81 -8.68
C VAL A 83 10.77 9.08 -10.09
N GLU A 84 11.87 8.46 -10.52
CA GLU A 84 12.45 8.72 -11.85
C GLU A 84 11.48 8.34 -12.97
N GLN A 85 10.80 7.21 -12.85
CA GLN A 85 9.85 6.75 -13.86
C GLN A 85 8.59 7.62 -13.89
N VAL A 86 8.04 7.96 -12.72
CA VAL A 86 6.85 8.83 -12.63
C VAL A 86 7.15 10.20 -13.21
N GLU A 87 8.29 10.81 -12.88
CA GLU A 87 8.68 12.12 -13.39
C GLU A 87 8.93 12.09 -14.91
N ALA A 88 9.59 11.05 -15.43
CA ALA A 88 9.82 10.91 -16.86
C ALA A 88 8.51 10.76 -17.66
N VAL A 89 7.58 9.92 -17.18
CA VAL A 89 6.26 9.75 -17.82
C VAL A 89 5.44 11.03 -17.70
N ALA A 90 5.46 11.68 -16.54
CA ALA A 90 4.74 12.93 -16.31
C ALA A 90 5.24 14.04 -17.24
N ALA A 91 6.55 14.17 -17.44
CA ALA A 91 7.13 15.12 -18.38
C ALA A 91 6.74 14.80 -19.84
N LEU A 92 6.77 13.53 -20.23
CA LEU A 92 6.41 13.10 -21.59
C LEU A 92 4.93 13.35 -21.92
N LEU A 93 4.06 13.23 -20.92
CA LEU A 93 2.60 13.37 -21.07
C LEU A 93 2.04 14.72 -20.62
N ASP A 94 2.91 15.67 -20.27
CA ASP A 94 2.53 16.98 -19.71
C ASP A 94 1.56 16.88 -18.51
N MET A 95 1.86 15.96 -17.58
CA MET A 95 1.07 15.69 -16.38
C MET A 95 1.74 16.25 -15.12
N PRO A 96 0.96 16.72 -14.12
CA PRO A 96 1.53 17.21 -12.87
C PRO A 96 1.97 16.06 -11.95
N VAL A 97 3.11 16.25 -11.26
CA VAL A 97 3.54 15.39 -10.15
C VAL A 97 2.90 15.90 -8.86
N LEU A 98 2.10 15.05 -8.21
CA LEU A 98 1.24 15.46 -7.08
C LEU A 98 1.87 15.28 -5.70
N GLY A 99 2.95 14.53 -5.59
CA GLY A 99 3.61 14.29 -4.31
C GLY A 99 4.73 13.27 -4.38
N ARG A 100 5.55 13.25 -3.34
CA ARG A 100 6.64 12.28 -3.12
C ARG A 100 6.51 11.73 -1.71
N PHE A 101 6.78 10.44 -1.55
CA PHE A 101 6.75 9.73 -0.28
C PHE A 101 7.67 8.52 -0.38
N SER A 102 8.11 8.00 0.76
CA SER A 102 8.93 6.78 0.80
C SER A 102 8.04 5.55 0.78
N TRP A 103 8.41 4.59 -0.07
CA TRP A 103 7.87 3.24 -0.07
C TRP A 103 8.93 2.28 0.45
N PHE A 104 8.50 1.32 1.28
CA PHE A 104 9.35 0.24 1.77
C PHE A 104 8.63 -1.09 1.56
N ASP A 105 9.35 -2.10 1.13
CA ASP A 105 8.89 -3.47 1.05
C ASP A 105 9.96 -4.43 1.58
N THR A 106 9.52 -5.60 2.03
CA THR A 106 10.39 -6.67 2.49
C THR A 106 9.70 -8.01 2.22
N ARG A 107 10.51 -9.01 1.92
CA ARG A 107 10.12 -10.43 1.89
C ARG A 107 10.66 -11.21 3.08
N THR A 108 11.49 -10.57 3.89
CA THR A 108 12.13 -11.18 5.05
C THR A 108 11.35 -10.74 6.28
N PRO A 109 10.84 -11.67 7.09
CA PRO A 109 10.25 -11.34 8.37
C PRO A 109 11.26 -10.57 9.23
N PRO A 110 10.85 -9.45 9.86
CA PRO A 110 11.75 -8.70 10.72
C PRO A 110 12.12 -9.52 11.96
N PRO A 111 13.36 -9.38 12.47
CA PRO A 111 13.78 -10.07 13.68
C PRO A 111 12.92 -9.64 14.88
N PRO A 112 12.80 -10.47 15.93
CA PRO A 112 12.08 -10.13 17.15
C PRO A 112 12.53 -8.79 17.74
N GLN A 113 11.56 -7.98 18.13
CA GLN A 113 11.74 -6.68 18.76
C GLN A 113 11.38 -6.74 20.25
N PRO A 114 12.02 -5.92 21.10
CA PRO A 114 11.56 -5.75 22.47
C PRO A 114 10.11 -5.23 22.53
N GLY A 115 9.28 -5.82 23.38
CA GLY A 115 7.88 -5.41 23.60
C GLY A 115 6.86 -6.01 22.62
N GLU A 116 7.25 -6.97 21.78
CA GLU A 116 6.29 -7.70 20.92
C GLU A 116 5.22 -8.47 21.72
N ASP A 117 5.55 -8.90 22.94
CA ASP A 117 4.66 -9.60 23.87
C ASP A 117 3.47 -8.75 24.35
N ALA A 118 3.60 -7.41 24.27
CA ALA A 118 2.54 -6.46 24.59
C ALA A 118 1.64 -6.12 23.39
N VAL A 119 1.93 -6.64 22.20
CA VAL A 119 1.15 -6.35 20.99
C VAL A 119 -0.13 -7.17 20.99
N VAL A 120 -1.26 -6.47 20.89
CA VAL A 120 -2.61 -7.06 20.97
C VAL A 120 -3.53 -6.43 19.92
N PRO A 121 -4.65 -7.09 19.56
CA PRO A 121 -5.73 -6.45 18.83
C PRO A 121 -6.27 -5.22 19.58
N VAL A 122 -6.49 -4.14 18.85
CA VAL A 122 -7.04 -2.88 19.35
C VAL A 122 -8.30 -2.48 18.59
N GLY A 123 -9.22 -1.81 19.29
CA GLY A 123 -10.52 -1.42 18.77
C GLY A 123 -10.50 -0.08 18.03
N ASP A 124 -11.52 0.14 17.21
CA ASP A 124 -11.64 1.31 16.35
C ASP A 124 -11.72 2.64 17.12
N GLU A 125 -12.37 2.67 18.30
CA GLU A 125 -12.52 3.88 19.10
C GLU A 125 -11.16 4.38 19.65
N GLU A 126 -10.37 3.49 20.25
CA GLU A 126 -9.04 3.84 20.79
C GLU A 126 -8.04 4.18 19.67
N VAL A 127 -8.11 3.50 18.52
CA VAL A 127 -7.29 3.83 17.35
C VAL A 127 -7.64 5.22 16.82
N SER A 128 -8.93 5.54 16.71
CA SER A 128 -9.39 6.84 16.21
C SER A 128 -8.91 7.97 17.13
N ALA A 129 -9.03 7.80 18.44
CA ALA A 129 -8.55 8.75 19.43
C ALA A 129 -7.03 8.98 19.31
N LEU A 130 -6.26 7.90 19.22
CA LEU A 130 -4.80 7.97 19.08
C LEU A 130 -4.37 8.64 17.76
N LEU A 131 -4.94 8.25 16.63
CA LEU A 131 -4.53 8.80 15.33
C LEU A 131 -4.91 10.26 15.15
N ALA A 132 -6.01 10.71 15.74
CA ALA A 132 -6.40 12.12 15.71
C ALA A 132 -5.30 13.04 16.27
N GLU A 133 -4.58 12.58 17.30
CA GLU A 133 -3.46 13.31 17.90
C GLU A 133 -2.12 12.97 17.22
N ALA A 134 -1.80 11.68 17.14
CA ALA A 134 -0.47 11.22 16.76
C ALA A 134 -0.19 11.29 15.26
N ALA A 135 -1.22 11.16 14.42
CA ALA A 135 -1.10 11.07 12.97
C ALA A 135 -2.40 11.52 12.24
N PRO A 136 -2.85 12.78 12.39
CA PRO A 136 -4.13 13.24 11.84
C PRO A 136 -4.22 13.15 10.31
N GLY A 137 -3.07 13.15 9.62
CA GLY A 137 -2.97 12.94 8.17
C GLY A 137 -2.96 11.48 7.73
N SER A 138 -3.21 10.53 8.63
CA SER A 138 -3.18 9.10 8.30
C SER A 138 -4.20 8.76 7.21
N TRP A 139 -3.73 8.00 6.21
CA TRP A 139 -4.56 7.49 5.13
C TRP A 139 -5.41 6.32 5.59
N ALA A 140 -4.90 5.52 6.52
CA ALA A 140 -5.64 4.43 7.15
C ALA A 140 -6.23 4.92 8.47
N ALA A 141 -7.53 4.70 8.63
CA ALA A 141 -8.26 4.98 9.84
C ALA A 141 -9.40 3.96 9.96
N PRO A 142 -9.92 3.72 11.16
CA PRO A 142 -11.15 2.96 11.36
C PRO A 142 -12.28 3.34 10.41
N GLY A 143 -13.04 2.35 9.94
CA GLY A 143 -14.13 2.53 8.98
C GLY A 143 -13.73 2.83 7.52
N VAL A 144 -12.45 3.05 7.22
CA VAL A 144 -12.00 3.29 5.83
C VAL A 144 -12.04 1.98 5.03
N PRO A 145 -12.70 1.96 3.86
CA PRO A 145 -12.71 0.78 3.00
C PRO A 145 -11.30 0.28 2.66
N GLY A 146 -11.07 -1.00 2.92
CA GLY A 146 -9.79 -1.67 2.72
C GLY A 146 -8.92 -1.76 3.98
N VAL A 147 -9.22 -1.05 5.06
CA VAL A 147 -8.61 -1.32 6.38
C VAL A 147 -9.24 -2.59 6.96
N GLN A 148 -8.42 -3.56 7.36
CA GLN A 148 -8.88 -4.90 7.72
C GLN A 148 -8.83 -5.16 9.22
N ARG A 149 -7.71 -4.84 9.87
CA ARG A 149 -7.52 -5.05 11.32
C ARG A 149 -6.43 -4.15 11.88
N TRP A 150 -6.50 -3.91 13.18
CA TRP A 150 -5.54 -3.10 13.93
C TRP A 150 -4.84 -3.93 15.01
N LEU A 151 -3.53 -3.72 15.12
CA LEU A 151 -2.72 -4.16 16.25
C LEU A 151 -2.16 -2.94 16.97
N GLY A 152 -1.90 -3.07 18.27
CA GLY A 152 -1.30 -2.01 19.05
C GLY A 152 -0.77 -2.46 20.40
N ILE A 153 -0.12 -1.52 21.08
CA ILE A 153 0.34 -1.64 22.47
C ILE A 153 -0.47 -0.64 23.29
N ARG A 154 -0.93 -1.09 24.47
CA ARG A 154 -1.63 -0.24 25.44
C ARG A 154 -0.71 0.18 26.58
N ASP A 155 -0.97 1.37 27.09
CA ASP A 155 -0.45 1.84 28.38
C ASP A 155 -1.63 2.36 29.21
N ALA A 156 -1.68 2.00 30.49
CA ALA A 156 -2.81 2.28 31.39
C ALA A 156 -4.21 1.97 30.78
N GLY A 157 -4.30 0.93 29.95
CA GLY A 157 -5.56 0.50 29.32
C GLY A 157 -5.94 1.23 28.03
N VAL A 158 -5.09 2.13 27.52
CA VAL A 158 -5.36 2.93 26.30
C VAL A 158 -4.31 2.63 25.24
N ALA A 159 -4.70 2.52 23.97
CA ALA A 159 -3.74 2.37 22.87
C ALA A 159 -2.77 3.57 22.78
N VAL A 160 -1.47 3.29 22.87
CA VAL A 160 -0.39 4.29 22.75
C VAL A 160 0.46 4.10 21.50
N SER A 161 0.38 2.95 20.85
CA SER A 161 1.01 2.70 19.55
C SER A 161 0.19 1.72 18.74
N VAL A 162 -0.03 2.00 17.46
CA VAL A 162 -0.88 1.19 16.57
C VAL A 162 -0.28 1.06 15.17
N ALA A 163 -0.68 0.01 14.46
CA ALA A 163 -0.53 -0.16 13.02
C ALA A 163 -1.67 -1.06 12.49
N CYS A 164 -2.00 -0.96 11.21
CA CYS A 164 -3.05 -1.78 10.60
C CYS A 164 -2.57 -2.56 9.38
N GLU A 165 -3.21 -3.70 9.14
CA GLU A 165 -3.29 -4.29 7.81
C GLU A 165 -4.36 -3.53 7.01
N ALA A 166 -4.00 -3.00 5.84
CA ALA A 166 -4.94 -2.30 4.96
C ALA A 166 -4.57 -2.47 3.49
N TRP A 167 -5.56 -2.63 2.60
CA TRP A 167 -5.37 -2.74 1.14
C TRP A 167 -4.41 -3.85 0.71
N SER A 168 -4.29 -4.93 1.50
CA SER A 168 -3.50 -6.10 1.13
C SER A 168 -4.02 -6.74 -0.17
N ALA A 169 -3.10 -7.11 -1.05
CA ALA A 169 -3.36 -7.92 -2.23
C ALA A 169 -3.17 -9.42 -1.89
N PRO A 170 -3.56 -10.35 -2.78
CA PRO A 170 -3.39 -11.78 -2.53
C PRO A 170 -1.96 -12.17 -2.14
N THR A 171 -0.95 -11.57 -2.78
CA THR A 171 0.48 -11.86 -2.57
C THR A 171 1.27 -10.71 -1.97
N VAL A 172 0.59 -9.70 -1.42
CA VAL A 172 1.25 -8.54 -0.79
C VAL A 172 0.45 -8.10 0.43
N GLY A 173 1.02 -8.23 1.62
CA GLY A 173 0.50 -7.58 2.81
C GLY A 173 0.89 -6.12 2.84
N PHE A 174 -0.02 -5.24 3.25
CA PHE A 174 0.27 -3.80 3.31
C PHE A 174 -0.02 -3.24 4.70
N VAL A 175 1.04 -2.67 5.29
CA VAL A 175 0.99 -2.03 6.61
C VAL A 175 0.75 -0.53 6.43
N ALA A 176 -0.23 -0.01 7.16
CA ALA A 176 -0.57 1.41 7.16
C ALA A 176 -0.96 1.88 8.57
N GLY A 177 -1.33 3.15 8.69
CA GLY A 177 -1.94 3.67 9.91
C GLY A 177 -1.02 3.66 11.12
N VAL A 178 0.30 3.71 10.91
CA VAL A 178 1.26 3.64 12.02
C VAL A 178 1.22 4.95 12.80
N GLY A 179 0.96 4.86 14.09
CA GLY A 179 0.90 6.02 14.99
C GLY A 179 1.34 5.67 16.40
N THR A 180 2.04 6.58 17.05
CA THR A 180 2.46 6.45 18.46
C THR A 180 2.21 7.79 19.17
N ALA A 181 1.59 7.71 20.35
CA ALA A 181 1.31 8.84 21.23
C ALA A 181 2.60 9.63 21.46
N VAL A 182 2.51 10.96 21.46
CA VAL A 182 3.68 11.85 21.44
C VAL A 182 4.63 11.55 22.60
N ASP A 183 4.09 11.37 23.79
CA ASP A 183 4.85 11.12 25.02
C ASP A 183 5.43 9.68 25.11
N HIS A 184 5.03 8.80 24.19
CA HIS A 184 5.48 7.40 24.11
C HIS A 184 6.45 7.15 22.94
N ARG A 185 6.79 8.18 22.16
CA ARG A 185 7.76 8.10 21.07
C ARG A 185 9.18 7.86 21.58
N GLY A 186 10.05 7.38 20.68
CA GLY A 186 11.45 7.05 21.01
C GLY A 186 11.66 5.77 21.80
N ARG A 187 10.58 5.07 22.19
CA ARG A 187 10.61 3.84 23.00
C ARG A 187 10.55 2.54 22.20
N GLY A 188 10.52 2.62 20.87
CA GLY A 188 10.47 1.44 19.99
C GLY A 188 9.09 0.79 19.83
N LEU A 189 8.01 1.35 20.38
CA LEU A 189 6.68 0.75 20.35
C LEU A 189 6.15 0.50 18.93
N ALA A 190 6.25 1.50 18.04
CA ALA A 190 5.86 1.31 16.63
C ALA A 190 6.68 0.20 15.95
N ARG A 191 7.95 0.06 16.31
CA ARG A 191 8.82 -1.00 15.77
C ARG A 191 8.32 -2.37 16.19
N ALA A 192 7.93 -2.56 17.46
CA ALA A 192 7.36 -3.81 17.94
C ALA A 192 6.03 -4.15 17.25
N VAL A 193 5.09 -3.19 17.20
CA VAL A 193 3.79 -3.39 16.54
C VAL A 193 3.96 -3.71 15.05
N CYS A 194 4.78 -2.95 14.33
CA CYS A 194 5.07 -3.22 12.92
C CYS A 194 5.80 -4.55 12.72
N ALA A 195 6.71 -4.95 13.61
CA ALA A 195 7.44 -6.21 13.46
C ALA A 195 6.51 -7.43 13.55
N VAL A 196 5.60 -7.46 14.53
CA VAL A 196 4.56 -8.50 14.63
C VAL A 196 3.71 -8.51 13.37
N LEU A 197 3.18 -7.36 12.97
CA LEU A 197 2.28 -7.28 11.82
C LEU A 197 2.96 -7.68 10.50
N VAL A 198 4.17 -7.18 10.23
CA VAL A 198 4.93 -7.51 9.02
C VAL A 198 5.27 -9.01 9.00
N ARG A 199 5.67 -9.60 10.13
CA ARG A 199 5.97 -11.03 10.23
C ARG A 199 4.75 -11.87 9.86
N GLU A 200 3.59 -11.57 10.47
CA GLU A 200 2.32 -12.24 10.15
C GLU A 200 1.96 -12.10 8.65
N LEU A 201 2.13 -10.91 8.08
CA LEU A 201 1.79 -10.65 6.68
C LEU A 201 2.73 -11.36 5.69
N VAL A 202 4.03 -11.39 5.97
CA VAL A 202 5.00 -12.13 5.15
C VAL A 202 4.72 -13.64 5.21
N GLU A 203 4.45 -14.18 6.40
CA GLU A 203 4.10 -15.60 6.57
C GLU A 203 2.81 -15.98 5.81
N GLN A 204 1.82 -15.08 5.78
CA GLN A 204 0.54 -15.34 5.12
C GLN A 204 0.56 -15.11 3.60
N ARG A 205 1.42 -14.21 3.09
CA ARG A 205 1.30 -13.66 1.73
C ARG A 205 2.58 -13.75 0.87
N GLY A 206 3.73 -14.12 1.43
CA GLY A 206 4.95 -14.52 0.70
C GLY A 206 6.11 -13.53 0.64
#